data_AF-A0A108D6I4-F1
#
_entry.id   AF-A0A108D6I4-F1
#
_cell.length_a   1.000
_cell.length_b   1.000
_cell.length_c   1.000
_cell.angle_alpha   90.00
_cell.angle_beta   90.00
_cell.angle_gamma   90.00
#
_symmetry.space_group_name_H-M   'P 1'
#
loop_
_entity.id
_entity.type
_entity.pdbx_description
1 polymer ?
#
loop_
_entity_poly.entity_id
_entity_poly.type
_entity_poly.pdbx_seq_one_letter_code
_entity_poly.pdbx_strand_id
1 'polypeptide(L)'
;MIDVCIVIPIYNHRDAIGGTLARLAVHGLPIIVVDDGSDAATRQTLAALAAQYAGCMTLLSLPVNGGKGAAVMAGLRAARAQGHTHAIQIDADGQHDAADVPAFVAAAQAAPDAVILGRPRFDHSVPKARLYGRYLTHVWVWIETLSLDIPDAMCGFRLYPLDAVCRLIDAVSMPTRMDFDSEILVRLHWRGLAFRTIPTRVVYPADGVSHFDVLWDNVRISASHTRLVAGMLVRAPWLLARRCVRPGVAAGGRARSWWRTPERGSRAGMALLAWSCRWFGTRFTSLWLYPIVGYFALTNRAARAASHAYFARLRDASPAVAAPKPGWRTAYRHMLAFAQSGFDKFVAWSGRLDRLAVRFDDAAAFDALAASGRGALVIGAHLGNLEMTRALALRDAHAKVTAIVYTSHAKRFNSMLAQANAAFGEQLVEVADFGPDTAMMMQARIDAGELLVIVGDRVPPHDAGKTVDARFLDEHAPFAQGPYILAHALGCPVYLFFCLKEGREYRLYFEPFAERIELPRRERAAQVAVWAQRYAARLEHYCRKAPYQWFNFFDFWARPDGGPRGRA
;
A
#
# COMPACT_ATOMS: atom_id res chain seq x y z
N MET A 1 11.81 -33.79 -5.98
CA MET A 1 12.20 -32.91 -7.11
C MET A 1 10.92 -32.27 -7.62
N ILE A 2 10.92 -30.97 -7.96
CA ILE A 2 9.73 -30.35 -8.55
C ILE A 2 9.62 -30.81 -10.00
N ASP A 3 8.49 -31.42 -10.32
CA ASP A 3 8.04 -31.76 -11.67
C ASP A 3 6.77 -30.95 -12.01
N VAL A 4 6.82 -30.19 -13.10
CA VAL A 4 5.83 -29.18 -13.49
C VAL A 4 5.24 -29.53 -14.84
N CYS A 5 3.91 -29.52 -14.94
CA CYS A 5 3.20 -29.55 -16.23
C CYS A 5 2.39 -28.26 -16.45
N ILE A 6 1.87 -28.08 -17.66
CA ILE A 6 0.98 -26.99 -18.03
C ILE A 6 -0.43 -27.56 -18.24
N VAL A 7 -1.45 -26.88 -17.74
CA VAL A 7 -2.87 -27.22 -17.88
C VAL A 7 -3.56 -26.06 -18.60
N ILE A 8 -4.18 -26.36 -19.73
CA ILE A 8 -4.83 -25.39 -20.61
C ILE A 8 -6.31 -25.76 -20.77
N PRO A 9 -7.25 -25.09 -20.08
CA PRO A 9 -8.67 -25.25 -20.34
C PRO A 9 -9.04 -24.57 -21.66
N ILE A 10 -9.87 -25.22 -22.48
CA ILE A 10 -10.38 -24.66 -23.74
C ILE A 10 -11.88 -24.95 -23.93
N TYR A 11 -12.60 -23.92 -24.37
CA TYR A 11 -13.96 -24.03 -24.91
C TYR A 11 -14.07 -23.11 -26.13
N ASN A 12 -14.25 -23.68 -27.32
CA ASN A 12 -14.46 -22.97 -28.60
C ASN A 12 -13.43 -21.86 -28.96
N HIS A 13 -12.18 -21.97 -28.48
CA HIS A 13 -11.07 -21.07 -28.85
C HIS A 13 -10.17 -21.65 -29.94
N ARG A 14 -10.78 -22.13 -31.04
CA ARG A 14 -10.10 -22.82 -32.14
C ARG A 14 -8.90 -22.05 -32.71
N ASP A 15 -9.03 -20.75 -32.91
CA ASP A 15 -8.03 -19.97 -33.63
C ASP A 15 -6.84 -19.58 -32.75
N ALA A 16 -7.02 -19.52 -31.43
CA ALA A 16 -5.99 -19.09 -30.49
C ALA A 16 -5.09 -20.25 -30.00
N ILE A 17 -5.64 -21.46 -29.86
CA ILE A 17 -4.95 -22.57 -29.18
C ILE A 17 -3.67 -23.01 -29.89
N GLY A 18 -3.64 -23.03 -31.23
CA GLY A 18 -2.45 -23.42 -31.98
C GLY A 18 -1.26 -22.51 -31.70
N GLY A 19 -1.48 -21.19 -31.70
CA GLY A 19 -0.45 -20.21 -31.38
C GLY A 19 -0.02 -20.26 -29.90
N THR A 20 -0.97 -20.48 -28.99
CA THR A 20 -0.68 -20.66 -27.56
C THR A 20 0.18 -21.90 -27.31
N LEU A 21 -0.14 -23.04 -27.93
CA LEU A 21 0.67 -24.26 -27.84
C LEU A 21 2.08 -24.09 -28.41
N ALA A 22 2.21 -23.48 -29.58
CA ALA A 22 3.51 -23.23 -30.20
C ALA A 22 4.43 -22.39 -29.29
N ARG A 23 3.88 -21.38 -28.60
CA ARG A 23 4.63 -20.56 -27.64
C ARG A 23 4.96 -21.28 -26.32
N LEU A 24 4.19 -22.29 -25.93
CA LEU A 24 4.41 -23.02 -24.67
C LEU A 24 5.30 -24.26 -24.84
N ALA A 25 5.22 -24.93 -26.00
CA ALA A 25 5.97 -26.14 -26.29
C ALA A 25 7.50 -25.93 -26.23
N VAL A 26 7.98 -24.72 -26.53
CA VAL A 26 9.41 -24.37 -26.45
C VAL A 26 10.01 -24.51 -25.05
N HIS A 27 9.19 -24.55 -24.00
CA HIS A 27 9.66 -24.72 -22.62
C HIS A 27 9.89 -26.18 -22.23
N GLY A 28 9.53 -27.14 -23.07
CA GLY A 28 9.79 -28.57 -22.84
C GLY A 28 9.00 -29.17 -21.67
N LEU A 29 7.93 -28.50 -21.21
CA LEU A 29 7.06 -29.01 -20.14
C LEU A 29 5.91 -29.84 -20.73
N PRO A 30 5.47 -30.92 -20.06
CA PRO A 30 4.26 -31.64 -20.44
C PRO A 30 3.04 -30.71 -20.43
N ILE A 31 2.18 -30.81 -21.44
CA ILE A 31 1.00 -29.97 -21.61
C ILE A 31 -0.25 -30.85 -21.57
N ILE A 32 -1.21 -30.49 -20.73
CA ILE A 32 -2.52 -31.12 -20.65
C ILE A 32 -3.55 -30.10 -21.13
N VAL A 33 -4.09 -30.33 -22.32
CA VAL A 33 -5.19 -29.53 -22.84
C VAL A 33 -6.51 -30.16 -22.43
N VAL A 34 -7.39 -29.39 -21.79
CA VAL A 34 -8.70 -29.85 -21.33
C VAL A 34 -9.80 -29.23 -22.17
N ASP A 35 -10.40 -30.02 -23.04
CA ASP A 35 -11.56 -29.63 -23.84
C ASP A 35 -12.84 -29.71 -23.01
N ASP A 36 -13.43 -28.55 -22.69
CA ASP A 36 -14.67 -28.42 -21.91
C ASP A 36 -15.92 -28.58 -22.79
N GLY A 37 -15.94 -29.66 -23.58
CA GLY A 37 -17.07 -29.98 -24.47
C GLY A 37 -17.24 -28.99 -25.62
N SER A 38 -16.15 -28.60 -26.30
CA SER A 38 -16.19 -27.71 -27.47
C SER A 38 -16.96 -28.32 -28.65
N ASP A 39 -17.23 -27.49 -29.66
CA ASP A 39 -17.85 -27.90 -30.93
C ASP A 39 -16.98 -28.84 -31.78
N ALA A 40 -17.57 -29.42 -32.83
CA ALA A 40 -16.91 -30.40 -33.69
C ALA A 40 -15.66 -29.83 -34.39
N ALA A 41 -15.69 -28.56 -34.82
CA ALA A 41 -14.59 -27.91 -35.51
C ALA A 41 -13.37 -27.70 -34.57
N THR A 42 -13.64 -27.31 -33.32
CA THR A 42 -12.62 -27.15 -32.28
C THR A 42 -12.04 -28.50 -31.91
N ARG A 43 -12.88 -29.54 -31.72
CA ARG A 43 -12.41 -30.91 -31.44
C ARG A 43 -11.51 -31.47 -32.53
N GLN A 44 -11.84 -31.25 -33.81
CA GLN A 44 -10.99 -31.66 -34.92
C GLN A 44 -9.64 -30.96 -34.88
N THR A 45 -9.62 -29.67 -34.57
CA THR A 45 -8.38 -28.88 -34.44
C THR A 45 -7.54 -29.39 -33.26
N LEU A 46 -8.16 -29.69 -32.12
CA LEU A 46 -7.49 -30.25 -30.95
C LEU A 46 -6.92 -31.64 -31.20
N ALA A 47 -7.63 -32.49 -31.96
CA ALA A 47 -7.13 -33.81 -32.35
C ALA A 47 -5.90 -33.70 -33.27
N ALA A 48 -5.91 -32.78 -34.22
CA ALA A 48 -4.75 -32.51 -35.08
C ALA A 48 -3.54 -32.00 -34.28
N LEU A 49 -3.77 -31.09 -33.33
CA LEU A 49 -2.73 -30.58 -32.43
C LEU A 49 -2.19 -31.67 -31.51
N ALA A 50 -3.06 -32.55 -30.97
CA ALA A 50 -2.64 -33.68 -30.16
C ALA A 50 -1.73 -34.64 -30.96
N ALA A 51 -2.02 -34.87 -32.24
CA ALA A 51 -1.15 -35.65 -33.12
C ALA A 51 0.18 -34.94 -33.40
N GLN A 52 0.15 -33.64 -33.66
CA GLN A 52 1.35 -32.83 -33.91
C GLN A 52 2.29 -32.78 -32.69
N TYR A 53 1.73 -32.71 -31.48
CA TYR A 53 2.47 -32.59 -30.22
C TYR A 53 2.43 -33.87 -29.39
N ALA A 54 2.28 -35.05 -30.00
CA ALA A 54 2.04 -36.33 -29.32
C ALA A 54 3.10 -36.70 -28.25
N GLY A 55 4.33 -36.18 -28.37
CA GLY A 55 5.40 -36.38 -27.39
C GLY A 55 5.33 -35.51 -26.14
N CYS A 56 4.53 -34.44 -26.14
CA CYS A 56 4.48 -33.48 -25.02
C CYS A 56 3.06 -33.03 -24.64
N MET A 57 2.03 -33.33 -25.44
CA MET A 57 0.65 -32.91 -25.23
C MET A 57 -0.27 -34.10 -24.93
N THR A 58 -1.02 -34.03 -23.83
CA THR A 58 -2.16 -34.90 -23.53
C THR A 58 -3.45 -34.12 -23.75
N LEU A 59 -4.40 -34.69 -24.48
CA LEU A 59 -5.75 -34.13 -24.65
C LEU A 59 -6.74 -34.85 -23.72
N LEU A 60 -7.40 -34.09 -22.86
CA LEU A 60 -8.49 -34.55 -21.99
C LEU A 60 -9.80 -33.93 -22.45
N SER A 61 -10.75 -34.73 -22.93
CA SER A 61 -12.05 -34.24 -23.39
C SER A 61 -13.16 -34.51 -22.38
N LEU A 62 -13.86 -33.46 -21.97
CA LEU A 62 -15.06 -33.53 -21.16
C LEU A 62 -16.30 -33.69 -22.08
N PRO A 63 -17.29 -34.51 -21.68
CA PRO A 63 -18.43 -34.84 -22.55
C PRO A 63 -19.36 -33.64 -22.80
N VAL A 64 -19.48 -32.75 -21.80
CA VAL A 64 -20.35 -31.57 -21.83
C VAL A 64 -19.66 -30.38 -21.19
N ASN A 65 -20.01 -29.17 -21.61
CA ASN A 65 -19.45 -27.93 -21.06
C ASN A 65 -19.88 -27.74 -19.58
N GLY A 66 -18.93 -27.90 -18.67
CA GLY A 66 -19.09 -27.68 -17.24
C GLY A 66 -18.68 -26.27 -16.78
N GLY A 67 -17.91 -25.56 -17.60
CA GLY A 67 -17.32 -24.26 -17.33
C GLY A 67 -15.81 -24.33 -17.06
N LYS A 68 -15.16 -23.17 -17.13
CA LYS A 68 -13.70 -23.02 -16.90
C LYS A 68 -13.20 -23.72 -15.64
N GLY A 69 -13.90 -23.53 -14.51
CA GLY A 69 -13.54 -24.19 -13.25
C GLY A 69 -13.60 -25.71 -13.32
N ALA A 70 -14.60 -26.29 -13.99
CA ALA A 70 -14.66 -27.74 -14.19
C ALA A 70 -13.49 -28.25 -15.02
N ALA A 71 -13.17 -27.58 -16.12
CA ALA A 71 -12.04 -27.93 -16.99
C ALA A 71 -10.70 -27.85 -16.26
N VAL A 72 -10.45 -26.75 -15.52
CA VAL A 72 -9.22 -26.59 -14.72
C VAL A 72 -9.13 -27.67 -13.65
N MET A 73 -10.20 -27.94 -12.89
CA MET A 73 -10.18 -28.99 -11.86
C MET A 73 -9.92 -30.38 -12.45
N ALA A 74 -10.50 -30.70 -13.61
CA ALA A 74 -10.24 -31.96 -14.31
C ALA A 74 -8.77 -32.06 -14.74
N GLY A 75 -8.21 -30.99 -15.31
CA GLY A 75 -6.80 -30.94 -15.71
C GLY A 75 -5.83 -31.05 -14.53
N LEU A 76 -6.09 -30.38 -13.42
CA LEU A 76 -5.27 -30.49 -12.20
C LEU A 76 -5.30 -31.91 -11.62
N ARG A 77 -6.47 -32.56 -11.61
CA ARG A 77 -6.59 -33.95 -11.16
C ARG A 77 -5.84 -34.91 -12.09
N ALA A 78 -5.95 -34.71 -13.41
CA ALA A 78 -5.23 -35.51 -14.40
C ALA A 78 -3.71 -35.35 -14.25
N ALA A 79 -3.22 -34.11 -14.09
CA ALA A 79 -1.82 -33.82 -13.84
C ALA A 79 -1.29 -34.55 -12.60
N ARG A 80 -2.05 -34.51 -11.50
CA ARG A 80 -1.70 -35.22 -10.27
C ARG A 80 -1.68 -36.74 -10.46
N ALA A 81 -2.65 -37.28 -11.21
CA ALA A 81 -2.71 -38.72 -11.51
C ALA A 81 -1.54 -39.20 -12.40
N GLN A 82 -1.00 -38.32 -13.24
CA GLN A 82 0.19 -38.58 -14.05
C GLN A 82 1.51 -38.45 -13.26
N GLY A 83 1.45 -38.14 -11.96
CA GLY A 83 2.62 -38.08 -11.07
C GLY A 83 3.29 -36.71 -11.00
N HIS A 84 2.77 -35.69 -11.69
CA HIS A 84 3.30 -34.34 -11.58
C HIS A 84 3.09 -33.75 -10.19
N THR A 85 4.03 -32.94 -9.75
CA THR A 85 3.98 -32.31 -8.42
C THR A 85 3.33 -30.92 -8.45
N HIS A 86 3.46 -30.21 -9.57
CA HIS A 86 2.96 -28.87 -9.78
C HIS A 86 2.33 -28.72 -11.16
N ALA A 87 1.36 -27.82 -11.28
CA ALA A 87 0.73 -27.51 -12.56
C ALA A 87 0.59 -26.00 -12.75
N ILE A 88 0.98 -25.52 -13.93
CA ILE A 88 0.72 -24.18 -14.41
C ILE A 88 -0.65 -24.16 -15.07
N GLN A 89 -1.59 -23.36 -14.55
CA GLN A 89 -2.80 -22.99 -15.26
C GLN A 89 -2.50 -21.82 -16.20
N ILE A 90 -2.86 -21.93 -17.48
CA ILE A 90 -2.81 -20.83 -18.45
C ILE A 90 -4.00 -20.94 -19.43
N ASP A 91 -4.64 -19.81 -19.73
CA ASP A 91 -5.83 -19.79 -20.60
C ASP A 91 -5.45 -19.94 -22.08
N ALA A 92 -6.33 -20.58 -22.88
CA ALA A 92 -6.09 -20.88 -24.29
C ALA A 92 -6.12 -19.66 -25.24
N ASP A 93 -6.64 -18.53 -24.78
CA ASP A 93 -6.90 -17.32 -25.56
C ASP A 93 -5.66 -16.53 -26.00
N GLY A 94 -4.48 -16.91 -25.50
CA GLY A 94 -3.21 -16.28 -25.86
C GLY A 94 -2.98 -14.91 -25.23
N GLN A 95 -3.78 -14.50 -24.23
CA GLN A 95 -3.59 -13.20 -23.55
C GLN A 95 -2.31 -13.15 -22.70
N HIS A 96 -1.81 -14.29 -22.26
CA HIS A 96 -0.67 -14.38 -21.34
C HIS A 96 0.65 -14.60 -22.09
N ASP A 97 1.71 -13.92 -21.63
CA ASP A 97 3.05 -14.08 -22.19
C ASP A 97 3.69 -15.40 -21.75
N ALA A 98 3.90 -16.32 -22.69
CA ALA A 98 4.53 -17.61 -22.41
C ALA A 98 5.96 -17.46 -21.91
N ALA A 99 6.66 -16.37 -22.24
CA ALA A 99 8.03 -16.11 -21.78
C ALA A 99 8.16 -16.01 -20.26
N ASP A 100 7.05 -15.82 -19.53
CA ASP A 100 7.04 -15.79 -18.07
C ASP A 100 7.07 -17.22 -17.44
N VAL A 101 6.81 -18.30 -18.21
CA VAL A 101 6.77 -19.70 -17.69
C VAL A 101 8.02 -20.08 -16.88
N PRO A 102 9.27 -19.83 -17.34
CA PRO A 102 10.47 -20.15 -16.57
C PRO A 102 10.52 -19.45 -15.20
N ALA A 103 10.01 -18.22 -15.11
CA ALA A 103 9.97 -17.48 -13.84
C ALA A 103 9.01 -18.13 -12.83
N PHE A 104 7.87 -18.66 -13.29
CA PHE A 104 6.94 -19.41 -12.45
C PHE A 104 7.56 -20.70 -11.93
N VAL A 105 8.23 -21.46 -12.81
CA VAL A 105 8.92 -22.70 -12.43
C VAL A 105 10.01 -22.41 -11.40
N ALA A 106 10.85 -21.40 -11.62
CA ALA A 106 11.89 -21.01 -10.68
C ALA A 106 11.32 -20.56 -9.31
N ALA A 107 10.21 -19.82 -9.32
CA ALA A 107 9.55 -19.39 -8.09
C ALA A 107 8.95 -20.55 -7.29
N ALA A 108 8.41 -21.57 -7.98
CA ALA A 108 7.94 -22.81 -7.38
C ALA A 108 9.11 -23.62 -6.79
N GLN A 109 10.23 -23.72 -7.50
CA GLN A 109 11.45 -24.36 -6.96
C GLN A 109 11.94 -23.68 -5.67
N ALA A 110 11.87 -22.36 -5.62
CA ALA A 110 12.23 -21.59 -4.43
C ALA A 110 11.17 -21.59 -3.30
N ALA A 111 9.94 -22.05 -3.56
CA ALA A 111 8.89 -22.26 -2.56
C ALA A 111 7.87 -23.31 -3.04
N PRO A 112 8.20 -24.61 -2.87
CA PRO A 112 7.40 -25.72 -3.39
C PRO A 112 5.97 -25.75 -2.82
N ASP A 113 5.78 -25.28 -1.58
CA ASP A 113 4.47 -25.31 -0.93
C ASP A 113 3.59 -24.07 -1.22
N ALA A 114 4.09 -23.12 -2.03
CA ALA A 114 3.40 -21.86 -2.31
C ALA A 114 2.65 -21.90 -3.65
N VAL A 115 1.53 -21.19 -3.71
CA VAL A 115 0.85 -20.87 -4.98
C VAL A 115 1.56 -19.68 -5.61
N ILE A 116 1.93 -19.79 -6.89
CA ILE A 116 2.54 -18.70 -7.64
C ILE A 116 1.47 -18.04 -8.52
N LEU A 117 1.30 -16.73 -8.38
CA LEU A 117 0.27 -15.95 -9.06
C LEU A 117 0.87 -14.97 -10.06
N GLY A 118 0.32 -14.93 -11.26
CA GLY A 118 0.55 -13.85 -12.21
C GLY A 118 -0.14 -12.56 -11.77
N ARG A 119 0.60 -11.45 -11.79
CA ARG A 119 0.04 -10.11 -11.60
C ARG A 119 0.20 -9.32 -12.90
N PRO A 120 -0.90 -9.06 -13.61
CA PRO A 120 -0.82 -8.38 -14.89
C PRO A 120 -0.21 -6.99 -14.75
N ARG A 121 0.70 -6.69 -15.66
CA ARG A 121 1.12 -5.35 -16.04
C ARG A 121 0.30 -4.94 -17.26
N PHE A 122 -0.68 -4.07 -17.03
CA PHE A 122 -1.54 -3.58 -18.09
C PHE A 122 -0.87 -2.45 -18.87
N ASP A 123 -1.05 -2.48 -20.19
CA ASP A 123 -0.78 -1.34 -21.07
C ASP A 123 -2.08 -0.53 -21.33
N HIS A 124 -2.03 0.42 -22.25
CA HIS A 124 -3.16 1.32 -22.56
C HIS A 124 -4.36 0.63 -23.24
N SER A 125 -4.26 -0.64 -23.63
CA SER A 125 -5.30 -1.37 -24.38
C SER A 125 -6.49 -1.85 -23.53
N VAL A 126 -6.40 -1.78 -22.20
CA VAL A 126 -7.40 -2.39 -21.31
C VAL A 126 -8.69 -1.56 -21.21
N PRO A 127 -9.88 -2.17 -21.43
CA PRO A 127 -11.15 -1.50 -21.16
C PRO A 127 -11.30 -1.12 -19.68
N LYS A 128 -11.55 0.18 -19.41
CA LYS A 128 -11.64 0.72 -18.03
C LYS A 128 -12.65 -0.02 -17.14
N ALA A 129 -13.77 -0.48 -17.70
CA ALA A 129 -14.79 -1.25 -16.97
C ALA A 129 -14.25 -2.57 -16.41
N ARG A 130 -13.40 -3.29 -17.16
CA ARG A 130 -12.74 -4.53 -16.70
C ARG A 130 -11.72 -4.26 -15.60
N LEU A 131 -11.05 -3.11 -15.63
CA LEU A 131 -10.11 -2.70 -14.59
C LEU A 131 -10.82 -2.41 -13.25
N TYR A 132 -11.99 -1.76 -13.30
CA TYR A 132 -12.79 -1.49 -12.10
C TYR A 132 -13.46 -2.73 -11.52
N GLY A 133 -14.07 -3.58 -12.37
CA GLY A 133 -14.65 -4.85 -11.93
C GLY A 133 -13.61 -5.74 -11.25
N ARG A 134 -12.41 -5.82 -11.84
CA ARG A 134 -11.27 -6.57 -11.28
C ARG A 134 -10.79 -6.04 -9.94
N TYR A 135 -10.72 -4.71 -9.80
CA TYR A 135 -10.34 -4.09 -8.53
C TYR A 135 -11.36 -4.37 -7.42
N LEU A 136 -12.66 -4.39 -7.74
CA LEU A 136 -13.71 -4.73 -6.78
C LEU A 136 -13.55 -6.17 -6.26
N THR A 137 -13.29 -7.12 -7.16
CA THR A 137 -12.99 -8.52 -6.81
C THR A 137 -11.77 -8.65 -5.89
N HIS A 138 -10.71 -7.86 -6.10
CA HIS A 138 -9.54 -7.85 -5.20
C HIS A 138 -9.90 -7.45 -3.78
N VAL A 139 -10.73 -6.42 -3.63
CA VAL A 139 -11.18 -5.94 -2.31
C VAL A 139 -11.95 -7.03 -1.57
N TRP A 140 -12.85 -7.74 -2.25
CA TRP A 140 -13.61 -8.84 -1.64
C TRP A 140 -12.72 -10.00 -1.21
N VAL A 141 -11.78 -10.41 -2.06
CA VAL A 141 -10.80 -11.45 -1.71
C VAL A 141 -9.96 -11.05 -0.48
N TRP A 142 -9.59 -9.77 -0.34
CA TRP A 142 -8.88 -9.31 0.85
C TRP A 142 -9.73 -9.34 2.12
N ILE A 143 -11.03 -9.04 1.99
CA ILE A 143 -11.98 -9.16 3.10
C ILE A 143 -12.12 -10.63 3.50
N GLU A 144 -12.33 -11.52 2.53
CA GLU A 144 -12.55 -12.96 2.74
C GLU A 144 -11.33 -13.68 3.32
N THR A 145 -10.13 -13.24 2.94
CA THR A 145 -8.89 -13.80 3.50
C THR A 145 -8.40 -13.06 4.74
N LEU A 146 -8.99 -11.90 5.03
CA LEU A 146 -8.46 -10.89 5.94
C LEU A 146 -6.99 -10.53 5.60
N SER A 147 -6.54 -10.75 4.35
CA SER A 147 -5.14 -10.64 3.93
C SER A 147 -4.93 -9.88 2.62
N LEU A 148 -3.69 -9.41 2.41
CA LEU A 148 -3.25 -8.77 1.18
C LEU A 148 -2.33 -9.69 0.35
N ASP A 149 -2.21 -10.96 0.73
CA ASP A 149 -1.29 -11.92 0.10
C ASP A 149 -1.69 -12.30 -1.32
N ILE A 150 -2.95 -12.07 -1.69
CA ILE A 150 -3.49 -12.30 -3.03
C ILE A 150 -3.74 -10.93 -3.67
N PRO A 151 -2.76 -10.35 -4.39
CA PRO A 151 -2.90 -9.02 -4.99
C PRO A 151 -3.79 -9.04 -6.24
N ASP A 152 -3.97 -10.21 -6.87
CA ASP A 152 -4.86 -10.39 -8.00
C ASP A 152 -5.43 -11.80 -8.03
N ALA A 153 -6.76 -11.93 -8.05
CA ALA A 153 -7.47 -13.20 -8.04
C ALA A 153 -8.17 -13.54 -9.38
N MET A 154 -7.96 -12.73 -10.41
CA MET A 154 -8.61 -12.88 -11.72
C MET A 154 -7.63 -13.18 -12.85
N CYS A 155 -6.32 -13.15 -12.61
CA CYS A 155 -5.34 -13.58 -13.61
C CYS A 155 -5.39 -15.10 -13.73
N GLY A 156 -5.57 -15.62 -14.95
CA GLY A 156 -5.61 -17.06 -15.21
C GLY A 156 -4.24 -17.74 -15.17
N PHE A 157 -3.14 -16.98 -15.19
CA PHE A 157 -1.78 -17.51 -15.16
C PHE A 157 -1.30 -17.77 -13.73
N ARG A 158 -1.26 -19.04 -13.35
CA ARG A 158 -0.98 -19.48 -11.97
C ARG A 158 -0.21 -20.79 -11.96
N LEU A 159 0.55 -21.05 -10.91
CA LEU A 159 1.16 -22.36 -10.66
C LEU A 159 0.72 -22.86 -9.29
N TYR A 160 0.18 -24.08 -9.24
CA TYR A 160 -0.32 -24.72 -8.03
C TYR A 160 0.53 -25.93 -7.62
N PRO A 161 0.78 -26.12 -6.31
CA PRO A 161 1.19 -27.41 -5.78
C PRO A 161 0.00 -28.40 -5.84
N LEU A 162 0.13 -29.44 -6.66
CA LEU A 162 -0.99 -30.31 -7.06
C LEU A 162 -1.62 -31.04 -5.88
N ASP A 163 -0.81 -31.55 -4.96
CA ASP A 163 -1.32 -32.27 -3.78
C ASP A 163 -2.18 -31.38 -2.87
N ALA A 164 -1.81 -30.11 -2.70
CA ALA A 164 -2.56 -29.21 -1.84
C ALA A 164 -3.87 -28.75 -2.51
N VAL A 165 -3.82 -28.45 -3.81
CA VAL A 165 -4.99 -27.98 -4.56
C VAL A 165 -6.00 -29.09 -4.82
N CYS A 166 -5.57 -30.31 -5.21
CA CYS A 166 -6.48 -31.43 -5.40
C CYS A 166 -7.14 -31.85 -4.08
N ARG A 167 -6.39 -31.90 -2.96
CA ARG A 167 -7.01 -32.12 -1.63
C ARG A 167 -8.04 -31.07 -1.24
N LEU A 168 -7.94 -29.84 -1.75
CA LEU A 168 -9.00 -28.84 -1.58
C LEU A 168 -10.20 -29.16 -2.44
N ILE A 169 -9.97 -29.34 -3.74
CA ILE A 169 -11.00 -29.62 -4.74
C ILE A 169 -11.83 -30.86 -4.35
N ASP A 170 -11.21 -31.90 -3.79
CA ASP A 170 -11.89 -33.14 -3.42
C ASP A 170 -12.66 -33.05 -2.09
N ALA A 171 -12.32 -32.08 -1.25
CA ALA A 171 -12.88 -31.96 0.10
C ALA A 171 -14.06 -30.97 0.19
N VAL A 172 -14.24 -30.10 -0.81
CA VAL A 172 -15.31 -29.09 -0.81
C VAL A 172 -15.92 -28.98 -2.21
N SER A 173 -17.21 -28.63 -2.27
CA SER A 173 -17.84 -28.26 -3.53
C SER A 173 -17.27 -26.92 -4.01
N MET A 174 -16.48 -26.97 -5.09
CA MET A 174 -15.92 -25.82 -5.78
C MET A 174 -16.85 -25.38 -6.92
N PRO A 175 -16.98 -24.07 -7.18
CA PRO A 175 -17.69 -23.58 -8.36
C PRO A 175 -17.01 -24.05 -9.66
N THR A 176 -17.79 -24.20 -10.72
CA THR A 176 -17.32 -24.75 -12.00
C THR A 176 -17.16 -23.71 -13.11
N ARG A 177 -17.58 -22.46 -12.87
CA ARG A 177 -17.60 -21.37 -13.87
C ARG A 177 -16.53 -20.32 -13.52
N MET A 178 -16.73 -19.07 -13.93
CA MET A 178 -15.72 -18.00 -13.81
C MET A 178 -15.40 -17.59 -12.36
N ASP A 179 -16.33 -17.83 -11.43
CA ASP A 179 -16.16 -17.58 -9.99
C ASP A 179 -15.13 -18.52 -9.32
N PHE A 180 -14.79 -19.64 -9.98
CA PHE A 180 -13.72 -20.55 -9.56
C PHE A 180 -12.38 -19.87 -9.33
N ASP A 181 -11.98 -18.98 -10.23
CA ASP A 181 -10.66 -18.35 -10.20
C ASP A 181 -10.44 -17.56 -8.89
N SER A 182 -11.48 -16.94 -8.33
CA SER A 182 -11.34 -16.23 -7.04
C SER A 182 -11.51 -17.16 -5.84
N GLU A 183 -12.53 -18.04 -5.88
CA GLU A 183 -12.88 -18.91 -4.76
C GLU A 183 -11.77 -19.90 -4.39
N ILE A 184 -11.05 -20.45 -5.37
CA ILE A 184 -9.97 -21.40 -5.12
C ILE A 184 -8.84 -20.78 -4.31
N LEU A 185 -8.44 -19.54 -4.62
CA LEU A 185 -7.35 -18.87 -3.93
C LEU A 185 -7.73 -18.55 -2.48
N VAL A 186 -8.95 -18.07 -2.25
CA VAL A 186 -9.47 -17.78 -0.91
C VAL A 186 -9.47 -19.04 -0.04
N ARG A 187 -9.95 -20.17 -0.57
CA ARG A 187 -10.00 -21.42 0.17
C ARG A 187 -8.62 -22.04 0.41
N LEU A 188 -7.69 -21.91 -0.54
CA LEU A 188 -6.28 -22.30 -0.33
C LEU A 188 -5.62 -21.42 0.74
N HIS A 189 -5.91 -20.12 0.74
CA HIS A 189 -5.46 -19.21 1.79
C HIS A 189 -6.05 -19.59 3.15
N TRP A 190 -7.32 -19.96 3.24
CA TRP A 190 -7.89 -20.48 4.49
C TRP A 190 -7.21 -21.78 4.93
N ARG A 191 -6.70 -22.62 4.03
CA ARG A 191 -5.85 -23.77 4.40
C ARG A 191 -4.42 -23.35 4.78
N GLY A 192 -4.06 -22.10 4.51
CA GLY A 192 -2.79 -21.45 4.87
C GLY A 192 -1.63 -21.83 4.00
N LEU A 193 -1.91 -22.07 2.72
CA LEU A 193 -0.87 -22.03 1.71
C LEU A 193 -0.31 -20.61 1.62
N ALA A 194 0.99 -20.52 1.34
CA ALA A 194 1.64 -19.25 1.02
C ALA A 194 1.37 -18.86 -0.43
N PHE A 195 1.46 -17.55 -0.71
CA PHE A 195 1.31 -17.01 -2.06
C PHE A 195 2.56 -16.22 -2.44
N ARG A 196 3.03 -16.38 -3.68
CA ARG A 196 4.05 -15.54 -4.29
C ARG A 196 3.51 -14.96 -5.58
N THR A 197 3.97 -13.77 -5.94
CA THR A 197 3.44 -13.05 -7.10
C THR A 197 4.55 -12.70 -8.06
N ILE A 198 4.34 -13.01 -9.34
CA ILE A 198 5.21 -12.66 -10.44
C ILE A 198 4.48 -11.64 -11.32
N PRO A 199 5.06 -10.45 -11.56
CA PRO A 199 4.49 -9.53 -12.53
C PRO A 199 4.56 -10.14 -13.93
N THR A 200 3.43 -10.25 -14.61
CA THR A 200 3.33 -10.85 -15.96
C THR A 200 2.75 -9.88 -16.96
N ARG A 201 3.15 -10.00 -18.22
CA ARG A 201 2.55 -9.20 -19.31
C ARG A 201 1.25 -9.86 -19.76
N VAL A 202 0.20 -9.06 -19.91
CA VAL A 202 -1.10 -9.52 -20.45
C VAL A 202 -1.50 -8.62 -21.60
N VAL A 203 -1.78 -9.22 -22.75
CA VAL A 203 -2.19 -8.54 -23.97
C VAL A 203 -3.64 -8.87 -24.24
N TYR A 204 -4.46 -7.87 -24.58
CA TYR A 204 -5.85 -8.08 -24.99
C TYR A 204 -5.94 -7.98 -26.53
N PRO A 205 -6.17 -9.09 -27.24
CA PRO A 205 -6.40 -9.05 -28.68
C PRO A 205 -7.65 -8.20 -28.99
N ALA A 206 -7.59 -7.39 -30.04
CA ALA A 206 -8.73 -6.56 -30.48
C ALA A 206 -9.97 -7.41 -30.84
N ASP A 207 -9.74 -8.63 -31.32
CA ASP A 207 -10.76 -9.57 -31.80
C ASP A 207 -11.04 -10.70 -30.80
N GLY A 208 -10.60 -10.54 -29.54
CA GLY A 208 -10.69 -11.57 -28.51
C GLY A 208 -12.13 -11.89 -28.13
N VAL A 209 -12.62 -13.07 -28.54
CA VAL A 209 -13.91 -13.59 -28.09
C VAL A 209 -13.84 -13.87 -26.58
N SER A 210 -14.70 -13.21 -25.80
CA SER A 210 -14.79 -13.42 -24.36
C SER A 210 -16.08 -14.15 -24.05
N HIS A 211 -16.01 -15.41 -23.63
CA HIS A 211 -17.18 -16.20 -23.19
C HIS A 211 -17.70 -15.79 -21.79
N PHE A 212 -17.57 -14.52 -21.43
CA PHE A 212 -18.02 -13.98 -20.15
C PHE A 212 -19.45 -13.46 -20.29
N ASP A 213 -20.39 -14.11 -19.62
CA ASP A 213 -21.79 -13.65 -19.56
C ASP A 213 -21.88 -12.53 -18.51
N VAL A 214 -21.99 -11.29 -18.99
CA VAL A 214 -21.94 -10.10 -18.14
C VAL A 214 -22.98 -10.13 -17.03
N LEU A 215 -24.16 -10.70 -17.24
CA LEU A 215 -25.20 -10.72 -16.21
C LEU A 215 -24.98 -11.90 -15.26
N TRP A 216 -24.97 -13.12 -15.80
CA TRP A 216 -25.00 -14.33 -14.97
C TRP A 216 -23.66 -14.62 -14.29
N ASP A 217 -22.53 -14.29 -14.92
CA ASP A 217 -21.23 -14.47 -14.26
C ASP A 217 -21.03 -13.46 -13.13
N ASN A 218 -21.50 -12.21 -13.27
CA ASN A 218 -21.48 -11.25 -12.16
C ASN A 218 -22.37 -11.69 -10.98
N VAL A 219 -23.52 -12.30 -11.24
CA VAL A 219 -24.38 -12.89 -10.20
C VAL A 219 -23.67 -14.05 -9.49
N ARG A 220 -23.05 -14.97 -10.25
CA ARG A 220 -22.29 -16.11 -9.68
C ARG A 220 -21.11 -15.65 -8.83
N ILE A 221 -20.30 -14.73 -9.35
CA ILE A 221 -19.16 -14.12 -8.64
C ILE A 221 -19.65 -13.45 -7.34
N SER A 222 -20.73 -12.68 -7.41
CA SER A 222 -21.31 -12.02 -6.21
C SER A 222 -21.82 -13.03 -5.18
N ALA A 223 -22.47 -14.11 -5.62
CA ALA A 223 -22.93 -15.19 -4.74
C ALA A 223 -21.75 -15.95 -4.10
N SER A 224 -20.69 -16.23 -4.87
CA SER A 224 -19.45 -16.84 -4.37
C SER A 224 -18.82 -15.97 -3.27
N HIS A 225 -18.62 -14.67 -3.54
CA HIS A 225 -18.10 -13.75 -2.53
C HIS A 225 -18.97 -13.66 -1.28
N THR A 226 -20.30 -13.64 -1.43
CA THR A 226 -21.22 -13.66 -0.29
C THR A 226 -21.02 -14.90 0.59
N ARG A 227 -20.92 -16.08 -0.03
CA ARG A 227 -20.64 -17.35 0.68
C ARG A 227 -19.26 -17.34 1.33
N LEU A 228 -18.26 -16.77 0.66
CA LEU A 228 -16.89 -16.68 1.17
C LEU A 228 -16.79 -15.72 2.35
N VAL A 229 -17.48 -14.58 2.33
CA VAL A 229 -17.55 -13.66 3.47
C VAL A 229 -18.21 -14.33 4.66
N ALA A 230 -19.34 -15.01 4.46
CA ALA A 230 -19.99 -15.80 5.52
C ALA A 230 -19.05 -16.88 6.08
N GLY A 231 -18.36 -17.61 5.21
CA GLY A 231 -17.37 -18.62 5.58
C GLY A 231 -16.15 -18.04 6.30
N MET A 232 -15.72 -16.83 5.94
CA MET A 232 -14.65 -16.09 6.59
C MET A 232 -15.06 -15.71 8.00
N LEU A 233 -16.27 -15.18 8.21
CA LEU A 233 -16.73 -14.75 9.53
C LEU A 233 -16.67 -15.88 10.57
N VAL A 234 -17.06 -17.10 10.18
CA VAL A 234 -16.93 -18.30 11.04
C VAL A 234 -15.45 -18.64 11.33
N ARG A 235 -14.56 -18.41 10.36
CA ARG A 235 -13.12 -18.74 10.46
C ARG A 235 -12.28 -17.58 11.01
N ALA A 236 -12.85 -16.40 11.17
CA ALA A 236 -12.13 -15.17 11.51
C ALA A 236 -11.29 -15.32 12.79
N PRO A 237 -11.79 -15.92 13.90
CA PRO A 237 -10.97 -16.11 15.10
C PRO A 237 -9.72 -16.94 14.83
N TRP A 238 -9.82 -18.00 14.04
CA TRP A 238 -8.71 -18.89 13.72
C TRP A 238 -7.77 -18.29 12.67
N LEU A 239 -8.29 -17.63 11.62
CA LEU A 239 -7.48 -16.92 10.63
C LEU A 239 -6.64 -15.80 11.28
N LEU A 240 -7.23 -15.09 12.25
CA LEU A 240 -6.54 -14.08 13.05
C LEU A 240 -5.55 -14.70 14.04
N ALA A 241 -5.87 -15.84 14.66
CA ALA A 241 -4.96 -16.55 15.55
C ALA A 241 -3.73 -17.11 14.82
N ARG A 242 -3.89 -17.66 13.61
CA ARG A 242 -2.77 -18.16 12.79
C ARG A 242 -1.75 -17.07 12.47
N ARG A 243 -2.21 -15.84 12.22
CA ARG A 243 -1.33 -14.68 12.04
C ARG A 243 -0.54 -14.31 13.28
N CYS A 244 -1.01 -14.72 14.46
CA CYS A 244 -0.31 -14.53 15.72
C CYS A 244 0.72 -15.64 16.00
N VAL A 245 0.53 -16.84 15.44
CA VAL A 245 1.35 -18.04 15.72
C VAL A 245 2.38 -18.32 14.62
N ARG A 246 2.10 -17.99 13.36
CA ARG A 246 3.06 -18.04 12.26
C ARG A 246 3.39 -16.60 11.85
N PRO A 247 4.47 -15.97 12.37
CA PRO A 247 5.06 -14.86 11.64
C PRO A 247 5.45 -15.45 10.28
N GLY A 248 4.78 -15.02 9.22
CA GLY A 248 5.04 -15.53 7.88
C GLY A 248 6.55 -15.52 7.65
N VAL A 249 7.08 -16.62 7.12
CA VAL A 249 8.43 -16.67 6.55
C VAL A 249 8.50 -15.50 5.59
N ALA A 250 9.10 -14.42 6.08
CA ALA A 250 9.43 -13.27 5.28
C ALA A 250 10.28 -13.83 4.15
N ALA A 251 9.82 -13.65 2.92
CA ALA A 251 10.69 -13.72 1.77
C ALA A 251 11.97 -12.96 2.15
N GLY A 252 13.10 -13.66 2.17
CA GLY A 252 14.38 -13.14 2.62
C GLY A 252 14.65 -11.78 1.99
N GLY A 253 14.95 -10.80 2.84
CA GLY A 253 15.22 -9.43 2.44
C GLY A 253 14.61 -8.45 3.42
N ARG A 254 15.45 -7.95 4.35
CA ARG A 254 15.34 -6.72 5.17
C ARG A 254 13.92 -6.27 5.55
N ALA A 255 13.67 -6.23 6.87
CA ALA A 255 12.67 -5.41 7.55
C ALA A 255 11.75 -4.62 6.60
N ARG A 256 10.65 -5.26 6.15
CA ARG A 256 9.69 -4.64 5.23
C ARG A 256 8.96 -3.50 5.94
N SER A 257 9.55 -2.31 5.87
CA SER A 257 8.99 -1.13 5.23
C SER A 257 7.46 -0.98 5.33
N TRP A 258 6.99 -0.44 6.45
CA TRP A 258 5.60 0.02 6.60
C TRP A 258 5.27 1.25 5.72
N TRP A 259 6.29 1.94 5.19
CA TRP A 259 6.17 3.07 4.24
C TRP A 259 5.77 2.66 2.81
N ARG A 260 5.59 1.37 2.53
CA ARG A 260 5.03 0.85 1.27
C ARG A 260 3.53 0.56 1.32
N THR A 261 2.84 0.99 2.37
CA THR A 261 1.37 0.92 2.38
C THR A 261 0.82 2.10 1.59
N PRO A 262 0.27 1.93 0.37
CA PRO A 262 -0.48 3.00 -0.27
C PRO A 262 -1.61 3.42 0.68
N GLU A 263 -1.78 4.72 0.90
CA GLU A 263 -2.90 5.23 1.67
C GLU A 263 -4.20 4.67 1.08
N ARG A 264 -4.96 3.96 1.91
CA ARG A 264 -6.24 3.31 1.57
C ARG A 264 -7.37 4.34 1.38
N GLY A 265 -7.16 5.35 0.54
CA GLY A 265 -8.19 6.30 0.11
C GLY A 265 -8.81 5.82 -1.21
N SER A 266 -9.86 5.00 -1.16
CA SER A 266 -10.65 4.75 -2.36
C SER A 266 -11.44 6.01 -2.71
N ARG A 267 -11.49 6.41 -3.99
CA ARG A 267 -12.33 7.54 -4.45
C ARG A 267 -13.78 7.41 -3.98
N ALA A 268 -14.29 6.19 -3.92
CA ALA A 268 -15.60 5.87 -3.37
C ALA A 268 -15.71 6.12 -1.86
N GLY A 269 -14.70 5.77 -1.06
CA GLY A 269 -14.67 6.04 0.37
C GLY A 269 -14.60 7.54 0.69
N MET A 270 -13.82 8.30 -0.08
CA MET A 270 -13.78 9.77 0.04
C MET A 270 -15.08 10.42 -0.43
N ALA A 271 -15.70 9.93 -1.51
CA ALA A 271 -17.02 10.40 -1.95
C ALA A 271 -18.12 10.06 -0.94
N LEU A 272 -18.06 8.88 -0.31
CA LEU A 272 -18.98 8.47 0.75
C LEU A 272 -18.80 9.30 2.02
N LEU A 273 -17.56 9.61 2.41
CA LEU A 273 -17.27 10.52 3.51
C LEU A 273 -17.74 11.95 3.19
N ALA A 274 -17.52 12.44 1.97
CA ALA A 274 -18.01 13.75 1.52
C ALA A 274 -19.54 13.80 1.55
N TRP A 275 -20.19 12.77 1.04
CA TRP A 275 -21.64 12.61 1.03
C TRP A 275 -22.18 12.53 2.46
N SER A 276 -21.57 11.72 3.33
CA SER A 276 -21.93 11.62 4.74
C SER A 276 -21.81 12.97 5.46
N CYS A 277 -20.71 13.70 5.24
CA CYS A 277 -20.51 15.04 5.79
C CYS A 277 -21.51 16.07 5.27
N ARG A 278 -22.07 15.89 4.05
CA ARG A 278 -23.11 16.75 3.48
C ARG A 278 -24.48 16.50 4.10
N TRP A 279 -24.85 15.23 4.30
CA TRP A 279 -26.19 14.85 4.74
C TRP A 279 -26.34 14.74 6.25
N PHE A 280 -25.33 14.22 6.95
CA PHE A 280 -25.39 13.97 8.41
C PHE A 280 -24.53 14.92 9.24
N GLY A 281 -23.69 15.72 8.58
CA GLY A 281 -22.79 16.68 9.23
C GLY A 281 -21.53 16.05 9.85
N THR A 282 -20.53 16.89 10.09
CA THR A 282 -19.18 16.46 10.52
C THR A 282 -19.16 15.75 11.87
N ARG A 283 -20.06 16.13 12.79
CA ARG A 283 -20.16 15.51 14.11
C ARG A 283 -20.60 14.05 14.02
N PHE A 284 -21.64 13.77 13.23
CA PHE A 284 -22.14 12.40 13.06
C PHE A 284 -21.15 11.53 12.29
N THR A 285 -20.56 12.04 11.20
CA THR A 285 -19.55 11.30 10.44
C THR A 285 -18.32 10.97 11.30
N SER A 286 -17.94 11.85 12.24
CA SER A 286 -16.82 11.57 13.15
C SER A 286 -17.06 10.39 14.11
N LEU A 287 -18.32 10.03 14.40
CA LEU A 287 -18.66 8.88 15.24
C LEU A 287 -18.24 7.56 14.58
N TRP A 288 -18.24 7.49 13.24
CA TRP A 288 -17.78 6.32 12.49
C TRP A 288 -16.28 6.04 12.68
N LEU A 289 -15.49 7.06 13.07
CA LEU A 289 -14.07 6.87 13.34
C LEU A 289 -13.83 5.95 14.55
N TYR A 290 -14.71 5.95 15.55
CA TYR A 290 -14.55 5.18 16.78
C TYR A 290 -14.51 3.66 16.53
N PRO A 291 -15.51 3.04 15.88
CA PRO A 291 -15.46 1.60 15.59
C PRO A 291 -14.34 1.23 14.61
N ILE A 292 -14.03 2.08 13.62
CA ILE A 292 -12.94 1.85 12.67
C ILE A 292 -11.59 1.84 13.38
N VAL A 293 -11.33 2.84 14.22
CA VAL A 293 -10.11 2.91 15.03
C VAL A 293 -10.08 1.79 16.04
N GLY A 294 -11.22 1.37 16.60
CA GLY A 294 -11.33 0.23 17.51
C GLY A 294 -10.84 -1.06 16.86
N TYR A 295 -11.27 -1.31 15.62
CA TYR A 295 -10.78 -2.43 14.83
C TYR A 295 -9.26 -2.35 14.57
N PHE A 296 -8.73 -1.19 14.19
CA PHE A 296 -7.30 -1.02 13.98
C PHE A 296 -6.48 -1.15 15.27
N ALA A 297 -7.00 -0.65 16.38
CA ALA A 297 -6.38 -0.85 17.69
C ALA A 297 -6.34 -2.34 18.02
N LEU A 298 -7.41 -3.11 17.79
CA LEU A 298 -7.45 -4.57 18.00
C LEU A 298 -6.47 -5.34 17.12
N THR A 299 -6.41 -5.01 15.84
CA THR A 299 -5.67 -5.80 14.84
C THR A 299 -4.20 -5.37 14.66
N ASN A 300 -3.86 -4.09 14.83
CA ASN A 300 -2.52 -3.57 14.57
C ASN A 300 -1.63 -3.60 15.82
N ARG A 301 -1.08 -4.78 16.13
CA ARG A 301 -0.20 -4.99 17.30
C ARG A 301 1.06 -4.12 17.25
N ALA A 302 1.66 -3.93 16.07
CA ALA A 302 2.87 -3.14 15.90
C ALA A 302 2.64 -1.65 16.23
N ALA A 303 1.57 -1.06 15.70
CA ALA A 303 1.20 0.33 16.00
C ALA A 303 0.88 0.53 17.49
N ARG A 304 0.21 -0.42 18.13
CA ARG A 304 -0.02 -0.37 19.57
C ARG A 304 1.27 -0.48 20.37
N ALA A 305 2.16 -1.40 20.00
CA ALA A 305 3.43 -1.59 20.70
C ALA A 305 4.31 -0.34 20.58
N ALA A 306 4.38 0.27 19.39
CA ALA A 306 5.06 1.54 19.17
C ALA A 306 4.44 2.68 20.01
N SER A 307 3.10 2.78 20.02
CA SER A 307 2.39 3.77 20.84
C SER A 307 2.66 3.57 22.33
N HIS A 308 2.62 2.33 22.84
CA HIS A 308 2.98 2.03 24.23
C HIS A 308 4.43 2.41 24.55
N ALA A 309 5.37 2.09 23.64
CA ALA A 309 6.79 2.40 23.83
C ALA A 309 7.04 3.91 23.85
N TYR A 310 6.33 4.68 23.03
CA TYR A 310 6.37 6.14 23.06
C TYR A 310 5.82 6.71 24.38
N PHE A 311 4.64 6.27 24.84
CA PHE A 311 4.09 6.75 26.12
C PHE A 311 4.92 6.33 27.33
N ALA A 312 5.56 5.15 27.28
CA ALA A 312 6.50 4.73 28.32
C ALA A 312 7.67 5.72 28.40
N ARG A 313 8.33 6.00 27.28
CA ARG A 313 9.43 6.98 27.21
C ARG A 313 9.01 8.38 27.61
N LEU A 314 7.86 8.84 27.12
CA LEU A 314 7.34 10.17 27.45
C LEU A 314 7.15 10.35 28.96
N ARG A 315 6.64 9.31 29.63
CA ARG A 315 6.45 9.30 31.08
C ARG A 315 7.78 9.27 31.82
N ASP A 316 8.69 8.40 31.40
CA ASP A 316 10.00 8.26 32.03
C ASP A 316 10.81 9.55 31.90
N ALA A 317 10.70 10.24 30.75
CA ALA A 317 11.35 11.53 30.48
C ALA A 317 10.62 12.75 31.07
N SER A 318 9.42 12.58 31.65
CA SER A 318 8.61 13.70 32.15
C SER A 318 7.94 13.37 33.50
N PRO A 319 8.68 13.04 34.56
CA PRO A 319 8.09 12.62 35.83
C PRO A 319 7.26 13.73 36.52
N ALA A 320 7.52 15.00 36.22
CA ALA A 320 6.83 16.17 36.79
C ALA A 320 5.49 16.51 36.11
N VAL A 321 5.24 16.03 34.88
CA VAL A 321 3.99 16.25 34.14
C VAL A 321 3.20 14.95 34.20
N ALA A 322 1.88 15.01 34.41
CA ALA A 322 1.02 13.82 34.43
C ALA A 322 0.91 13.18 33.03
N ALA A 323 1.99 12.54 32.58
CA ALA A 323 2.06 11.85 31.30
C ALA A 323 1.07 10.67 31.31
N PRO A 324 0.35 10.41 30.20
CA PRO A 324 -0.60 9.31 30.15
C PRO A 324 0.04 7.96 30.42
N LYS A 325 -0.61 7.13 31.26
CA LYS A 325 -0.13 5.77 31.53
C LYS A 325 -0.16 4.92 30.25
N PRO A 326 0.95 4.25 29.87
CA PRO A 326 0.96 3.38 28.70
C PRO A 326 -0.03 2.23 28.89
N GLY A 327 -0.86 1.98 27.88
CA GLY A 327 -1.85 0.92 27.91
C GLY A 327 -2.88 1.03 26.80
N TRP A 328 -3.85 0.12 26.82
CA TRP A 328 -4.85 -0.02 25.75
C TRP A 328 -5.59 1.27 25.44
N ARG A 329 -6.04 1.98 26.48
CA ARG A 329 -6.81 3.22 26.35
C ARG A 329 -5.97 4.34 25.74
N THR A 330 -4.70 4.45 26.09
CA THR A 330 -3.81 5.50 25.55
C THR A 330 -3.42 5.21 24.11
N ALA A 331 -3.15 3.94 23.76
CA ALA A 331 -2.95 3.54 22.38
C ALA A 331 -4.18 3.84 21.51
N TYR A 332 -5.38 3.46 21.96
CA TYR A 332 -6.63 3.75 21.25
C TYR A 332 -6.85 5.25 21.07
N ARG A 333 -6.68 6.06 22.13
CA ARG A 333 -6.81 7.53 22.06
C ARG A 333 -5.80 8.16 21.09
N HIS A 334 -4.57 7.66 21.08
CA HIS A 334 -3.53 8.12 20.16
C HIS A 334 -3.90 7.82 18.70
N MET A 335 -4.33 6.59 18.40
CA MET A 335 -4.79 6.22 17.06
C MET A 335 -6.06 6.98 16.65
N LEU A 336 -6.94 7.28 17.61
CA LEU A 336 -8.13 8.08 17.37
C LEU A 336 -7.78 9.53 17.04
N ALA A 337 -6.82 10.13 17.75
CA ALA A 337 -6.33 11.47 17.45
C ALA A 337 -5.71 11.55 16.04
N PHE A 338 -4.99 10.51 15.60
CA PHE A 338 -4.49 10.40 14.23
C PHE A 338 -5.63 10.35 13.20
N ALA A 339 -6.63 9.50 13.42
CA ALA A 339 -7.80 9.39 12.54
C ALA A 339 -8.61 10.70 12.48
N GLN A 340 -8.77 11.37 13.62
CA GLN A 340 -9.43 12.67 13.71
C GLN A 340 -8.64 13.76 12.97
N SER A 341 -7.30 13.78 13.07
CA SER A 341 -6.46 14.70 12.31
C SER A 341 -6.63 14.50 10.79
N GLY A 342 -6.66 13.24 10.33
CA GLY A 342 -6.93 12.91 8.93
C GLY A 342 -8.35 13.32 8.48
N PHE A 343 -9.35 13.16 9.34
CA PHE A 343 -10.71 13.59 9.06
C PHE A 343 -10.84 15.12 9.01
N ASP A 344 -10.21 15.85 9.93
CA ASP A 344 -10.19 17.31 9.93
C ASP A 344 -9.48 17.85 8.68
N LYS A 345 -8.40 17.19 8.24
CA LYS A 345 -7.72 17.47 6.96
C LYS A 345 -8.66 17.33 5.76
N PHE A 346 -9.47 16.27 5.73
CA PHE A 346 -10.50 16.09 4.72
C PHE A 346 -11.60 17.19 4.76
N VAL A 347 -12.07 17.56 5.96
CA VAL A 347 -13.05 18.63 6.14
C VAL A 347 -12.51 19.98 5.65
N ALA A 348 -11.27 20.30 6.01
CA ALA A 348 -10.56 21.49 5.53
C ALA A 348 -10.52 21.55 4.00
N TRP A 349 -10.16 20.44 3.33
CA TRP A 349 -10.10 20.37 1.87
C TRP A 349 -11.45 20.48 1.18
N SER A 350 -12.55 20.12 1.86
CA SER A 350 -13.90 20.25 1.31
C SER A 350 -14.42 21.70 1.26
N GLY A 351 -13.56 22.70 1.51
CA GLY A 351 -13.90 24.13 1.48
C GLY A 351 -14.65 24.61 2.72
N ARG A 352 -14.64 23.85 3.83
CA ARG A 352 -15.34 24.19 5.08
C ARG A 352 -14.39 24.60 6.21
N LEU A 353 -13.33 25.32 5.87
CA LEU A 353 -12.31 25.79 6.81
C LEU A 353 -12.87 26.67 7.92
N ASP A 354 -13.95 27.42 7.65
CA ASP A 354 -14.61 28.29 8.63
C ASP A 354 -15.15 27.52 9.85
N ARG A 355 -15.26 26.19 9.77
CA ARG A 355 -15.68 25.32 10.89
C ARG A 355 -14.53 24.83 11.77
N LEU A 356 -13.28 25.00 11.33
CA LEU A 356 -12.08 24.67 12.10
C LEU A 356 -11.44 26.00 12.49
N ALA A 357 -11.68 26.44 13.73
CA ALA A 357 -11.04 27.64 14.25
C ALA A 357 -9.53 27.40 14.35
N VAL A 358 -8.74 28.04 13.50
CA VAL A 358 -7.27 27.98 13.55
C VAL A 358 -6.73 29.35 13.92
N ARG A 359 -5.80 29.39 14.89
CA ARG A 359 -5.22 30.61 15.42
C ARG A 359 -3.71 30.44 15.60
N PHE A 360 -2.96 31.52 15.40
CA PHE A 360 -1.57 31.58 15.83
C PHE A 360 -1.51 31.72 17.35
N ASP A 361 -0.58 31.00 18.00
CA ASP A 361 -0.25 31.24 19.41
C ASP A 361 0.44 32.62 19.55
N ASP A 362 1.40 32.87 18.67
CA ASP A 362 2.04 34.16 18.45
C ASP A 362 2.29 34.31 16.93
N ALA A 363 1.78 35.39 16.35
CA ALA A 363 1.92 35.69 14.93
C ALA A 363 3.17 36.53 14.62
N ALA A 364 3.85 37.10 15.63
CA ALA A 364 4.91 38.09 15.43
C ALA A 364 6.04 37.61 14.51
N ALA A 365 6.49 36.36 14.67
CA ALA A 365 7.54 35.77 13.83
C ALA A 365 7.09 35.54 12.37
N PHE A 366 5.82 35.20 12.17
CA PHE A 366 5.24 35.00 10.84
C PHE A 366 5.03 36.36 10.15
N ASP A 367 4.46 37.32 10.87
CA ASP A 367 4.23 38.69 10.37
C ASP A 367 5.54 39.38 10.02
N ALA A 368 6.58 39.21 10.84
CA ALA A 368 7.92 39.73 10.55
C ALA A 368 8.53 39.12 9.28
N LEU A 369 8.34 37.81 9.06
CA LEU A 369 8.81 37.14 7.85
C LEU A 369 8.03 37.63 6.63
N ALA A 370 6.71 37.68 6.71
CA ALA A 370 5.85 38.17 5.64
C ALA A 370 6.16 39.62 5.26
N ALA A 371 6.36 40.50 6.26
CA ALA A 371 6.75 41.89 6.06
C ALA A 371 8.14 42.04 5.41
N SER A 372 9.06 41.09 5.67
CA SER A 372 10.39 41.11 5.06
C SER A 372 10.39 40.73 3.58
N GLY A 373 9.32 40.09 3.07
CA GLY A 373 9.24 39.57 1.70
C GLY A 373 10.19 38.42 1.39
N ARG A 374 10.98 37.95 2.37
CA ARG A 374 11.93 36.84 2.20
C ARG A 374 11.19 35.50 2.29
N GLY A 375 11.56 34.54 1.43
CA GLY A 375 11.16 33.15 1.61
C GLY A 375 11.95 32.48 2.73
N ALA A 376 11.48 31.32 3.17
CA ALA A 376 12.11 30.60 4.28
C ALA A 376 11.94 29.09 4.15
N LEU A 377 12.86 28.33 4.76
CA LEU A 377 12.66 26.90 4.99
C LEU A 377 11.93 26.69 6.31
N VAL A 378 10.88 25.88 6.29
CA VAL A 378 10.05 25.57 7.45
C VAL A 378 10.17 24.09 7.78
N ILE A 379 10.68 23.77 8.97
CA ILE A 379 10.83 22.40 9.45
C ILE A 379 9.66 22.03 10.36
N GLY A 380 8.80 21.14 9.88
CA GLY A 380 7.69 20.56 10.64
C GLY A 380 7.99 19.19 11.24
N ALA A 381 6.99 18.58 11.88
CA ALA A 381 7.03 17.21 12.40
C ALA A 381 5.69 16.50 12.12
N HIS A 382 5.63 15.17 12.18
CA HIS A 382 4.35 14.43 12.19
C HIS A 382 3.62 14.56 13.54
N LEU A 383 3.54 15.80 14.04
CA LEU A 383 2.92 16.21 15.28
C LEU A 383 1.75 17.13 14.96
N GLY A 384 0.55 16.68 15.29
CA GLY A 384 -0.69 17.40 15.00
C GLY A 384 -0.98 17.46 13.50
N ASN A 385 -1.51 18.60 13.02
CA ASN A 385 -2.01 18.71 11.65
C ASN A 385 -1.25 19.77 10.84
N LEU A 386 -0.10 19.39 10.28
CA LEU A 386 0.75 20.28 9.49
C LEU A 386 0.02 20.97 8.33
N GLU A 387 -1.06 20.39 7.82
CA GLU A 387 -1.73 20.85 6.60
C GLU A 387 -2.76 21.95 6.84
N MET A 388 -3.07 22.22 8.11
CA MET A 388 -3.84 23.41 8.47
C MET A 388 -3.07 24.72 8.14
N THR A 389 -1.75 24.68 8.01
CA THR A 389 -0.94 25.85 7.57
C THR A 389 -1.33 26.36 6.21
N ARG A 390 -1.42 25.45 5.23
CA ARG A 390 -1.79 25.77 3.86
C ARG A 390 -3.17 26.38 3.81
N ALA A 391 -4.06 25.91 4.66
CA ALA A 391 -5.38 26.50 4.80
C ALA A 391 -5.38 27.93 5.38
N LEU A 392 -4.42 28.29 6.25
CA LEU A 392 -4.25 29.68 6.68
C LEU A 392 -3.50 30.55 5.67
N ALA A 393 -2.51 30.00 4.98
CA ALA A 393 -1.82 30.68 3.88
C ALA A 393 -2.76 31.04 2.72
N LEU A 394 -3.86 30.30 2.57
CA LEU A 394 -4.93 30.62 1.62
C LEU A 394 -5.90 31.70 2.14
N ARG A 395 -5.92 31.98 3.44
CA ARG A 395 -6.80 32.99 4.07
C ARG A 395 -6.21 34.40 4.05
N ASP A 396 -4.91 34.51 4.30
CA ASP A 396 -4.14 35.75 4.15
C ASP A 396 -3.26 35.64 2.90
N ALA A 397 -3.70 36.28 1.83
CA ALA A 397 -3.21 36.15 0.44
C ALA A 397 -1.73 36.56 0.18
N HIS A 398 -0.87 36.57 1.20
CA HIS A 398 0.48 37.12 1.12
C HIS A 398 1.63 36.10 1.15
N ALA A 399 1.40 34.82 1.48
CA ALA A 399 2.46 33.81 1.51
C ALA A 399 2.10 32.52 0.75
N LYS A 400 2.89 32.15 -0.26
CA LYS A 400 2.76 30.87 -0.96
C LYS A 400 3.51 29.78 -0.18
N VAL A 401 2.81 28.70 0.19
CA VAL A 401 3.39 27.57 0.94
C VAL A 401 3.61 26.38 0.03
N THR A 402 4.87 26.07 -0.23
CA THR A 402 5.30 24.95 -1.06
C THR A 402 5.80 23.82 -0.17
N ALA A 403 5.15 22.65 -0.18
CA ALA A 403 5.67 21.49 0.56
C ALA A 403 6.50 20.58 -0.33
N ILE A 404 7.66 20.17 0.18
CA ILE A 404 8.53 19.19 -0.46
C ILE A 404 8.03 17.79 -0.11
N VAL A 405 7.72 16.99 -1.13
CA VAL A 405 7.33 15.58 -0.94
C VAL A 405 8.30 14.68 -1.71
N TYR A 406 8.85 13.69 -1.00
CA TYR A 406 9.82 12.75 -1.55
C TYR A 406 9.10 11.49 -2.04
N THR A 407 8.71 11.42 -3.32
CA THR A 407 8.19 10.17 -3.92
C THR A 407 8.27 10.16 -5.45
N SER A 408 8.37 8.96 -6.05
CA SER A 408 8.05 8.66 -7.47
C SER A 408 6.63 8.09 -7.65
N HIS A 409 5.83 8.05 -6.57
CA HIS A 409 4.55 7.35 -6.47
C HIS A 409 3.35 8.23 -6.05
N ALA A 410 3.53 9.54 -5.80
CA ALA A 410 2.43 10.42 -5.37
C ALA A 410 1.53 10.90 -6.51
N LYS A 411 1.82 10.58 -7.78
CA LYS A 411 0.98 10.98 -8.95
C LYS A 411 -0.51 10.68 -8.76
N ARG A 412 -0.90 9.57 -8.13
CA ARG A 412 -2.32 9.24 -7.86
C ARG A 412 -2.96 10.05 -6.72
N PHE A 413 -2.19 10.39 -5.69
CA PHE A 413 -2.68 11.19 -4.56
C PHE A 413 -2.75 12.67 -4.93
N ASN A 414 -1.70 13.19 -5.57
CA ASN A 414 -1.61 14.57 -6.05
C ASN A 414 -2.65 14.86 -7.15
N SER A 415 -2.90 13.90 -8.06
CA SER A 415 -3.98 14.05 -9.06
C SER A 415 -5.40 14.00 -8.47
N MET A 416 -5.60 13.32 -7.35
CA MET A 416 -6.88 13.37 -6.62
C MET A 416 -7.04 14.68 -5.84
N LEU A 417 -5.96 15.22 -5.29
CA LEU A 417 -5.93 16.52 -4.60
C LEU A 417 -6.18 17.69 -5.56
N ALA A 418 -5.52 17.70 -6.72
CA ALA A 418 -5.70 18.71 -7.76
C ALA A 418 -7.14 18.75 -8.31
N GLN A 419 -7.88 17.63 -8.25
CA GLN A 419 -9.29 17.56 -8.65
C GLN A 419 -10.26 18.07 -7.58
N ALA A 420 -9.90 18.00 -6.29
CA ALA A 420 -10.73 18.51 -5.21
C ALA A 420 -10.61 20.03 -5.06
N ASN A 421 -9.42 20.59 -5.34
CA ASN A 421 -9.20 22.03 -5.43
C ASN A 421 -7.94 22.31 -6.28
N ALA A 422 -8.13 22.98 -7.42
CA ALA A 422 -7.08 23.23 -8.41
C ALA A 422 -5.88 24.02 -7.84
N ALA A 423 -6.12 24.91 -6.87
CA ALA A 423 -5.06 25.68 -6.21
C ALA A 423 -4.08 24.80 -5.39
N PHE A 424 -4.50 23.59 -4.97
CA PHE A 424 -3.64 22.66 -4.21
C PHE A 424 -2.65 21.92 -5.10
N GLY A 425 -2.95 21.72 -6.39
CA GLY A 425 -2.08 21.00 -7.32
C GLY A 425 -0.81 21.78 -7.65
N GLU A 426 -0.86 23.11 -7.62
CA GLU A 426 0.24 24.00 -8.03
C GLU A 426 1.31 24.20 -6.93
N GLN A 427 1.03 23.81 -5.67
CA GLN A 427 1.85 24.10 -4.48
C GLN A 427 2.56 22.87 -3.88
N LEU A 428 2.68 21.80 -4.66
CA LEU A 428 3.38 20.57 -4.29
C LEU A 428 4.56 20.32 -5.20
N VAL A 429 5.74 20.19 -4.61
CA VAL A 429 6.99 19.97 -5.36
C VAL A 429 7.48 18.58 -5.09
N GLU A 430 7.38 17.74 -6.11
CA GLU A 430 7.87 16.38 -6.09
C GLU A 430 9.37 16.38 -6.39
N VAL A 431 10.16 15.80 -5.48
CA VAL A 431 11.62 15.71 -5.63
C VAL A 431 12.01 14.24 -5.68
N ALA A 432 12.55 13.83 -6.83
CA ALA A 432 13.05 12.47 -7.02
C ALA A 432 14.49 12.30 -6.51
N ASP A 433 15.32 13.34 -6.66
CA ASP A 433 16.70 13.38 -6.17
C ASP A 433 17.13 14.82 -5.88
N PHE A 434 18.01 15.03 -4.91
CA PHE A 434 18.55 16.34 -4.56
C PHE A 434 19.78 16.67 -5.41
N GLY A 435 19.52 17.00 -6.68
CA GLY A 435 20.54 17.49 -7.62
C GLY A 435 20.64 19.03 -7.67
N PRO A 436 21.63 19.57 -8.41
CA PRO A 436 21.80 21.01 -8.61
C PRO A 436 20.55 21.72 -9.12
N ASP A 437 19.83 21.10 -10.08
CA ASP A 437 18.60 21.65 -10.66
C ASP A 437 17.48 21.79 -9.62
N THR A 438 17.37 20.83 -8.71
CA THR A 438 16.38 20.87 -7.63
C THR A 438 16.72 21.95 -6.61
N ALA A 439 18.00 22.09 -6.26
CA ALA A 439 18.45 23.15 -5.38
C ALA A 439 18.21 24.54 -5.99
N MET A 440 18.48 24.73 -7.29
CA MET A 440 18.20 25.97 -8.02
C MET A 440 16.70 26.30 -8.05
N MET A 441 15.84 25.31 -8.33
CA MET A 441 14.38 25.50 -8.29
C MET A 441 13.88 25.88 -6.88
N MET A 442 14.41 25.25 -5.83
CA MET A 442 14.06 25.58 -4.45
C MET A 442 14.54 26.98 -4.06
N GLN A 443 15.74 27.35 -4.49
CA GLN A 443 16.29 28.69 -4.28
C GLN A 443 15.41 29.75 -4.95
N ALA A 444 15.05 29.56 -6.23
CA ALA A 444 14.20 30.49 -6.95
C ALA A 444 12.83 30.72 -6.27
N ARG A 445 12.28 29.69 -5.62
CA ARG A 445 11.04 29.82 -4.83
C ARG A 445 11.24 30.60 -3.54
N ILE A 446 12.32 30.35 -2.82
CA ILE A 446 12.65 31.12 -1.63
C ILE A 446 12.90 32.58 -1.98
N ASP A 447 13.61 32.85 -3.08
CA ASP A 447 13.84 34.21 -3.58
C ASP A 447 12.53 34.89 -4.00
N ALA A 448 11.53 34.11 -4.42
CA ALA A 448 10.17 34.59 -4.70
C ALA A 448 9.28 34.77 -3.44
N GLY A 449 9.85 34.66 -2.24
CA GLY A 449 9.10 34.84 -0.99
C GLY A 449 8.33 33.61 -0.52
N GLU A 450 8.56 32.43 -1.11
CA GLU A 450 7.80 31.22 -0.76
C GLU A 450 8.32 30.54 0.50
N LEU A 451 7.40 29.89 1.24
CA LEU A 451 7.72 29.05 2.38
C LEU A 451 7.86 27.60 1.95
N LEU A 452 9.07 27.07 2.09
CA LEU A 452 9.41 25.71 1.71
C LEU A 452 9.31 24.76 2.92
N VAL A 453 8.29 23.88 2.94
CA VAL A 453 8.02 23.02 4.10
C VAL A 453 8.67 21.64 3.93
N ILE A 454 9.44 21.22 4.93
CA ILE A 454 10.04 19.89 5.05
C ILE A 454 9.74 19.30 6.43
N VAL A 455 9.64 17.97 6.53
CA VAL A 455 9.38 17.29 7.80
C VAL A 455 10.69 16.71 8.36
N GLY A 456 11.04 17.09 9.60
CA GLY A 456 12.33 16.79 10.21
C GLY A 456 12.38 15.53 11.09
N ASP A 457 11.23 14.97 11.49
CA ASP A 457 11.19 13.86 12.44
C ASP A 457 11.35 12.47 11.78
N ARG A 458 11.16 12.32 10.47
CA ARG A 458 11.29 11.00 9.81
C ARG A 458 12.47 10.92 8.85
N VAL A 459 13.14 9.76 8.86
CA VAL A 459 14.23 9.43 7.93
C VAL A 459 13.65 8.85 6.63
N PRO A 460 13.91 9.45 5.45
CA PRO A 460 13.46 8.90 4.17
C PRO A 460 14.07 7.51 3.88
N PRO A 461 13.34 6.59 3.25
CA PRO A 461 13.83 5.23 2.96
C PRO A 461 15.07 5.15 2.08
N HIS A 462 15.28 6.16 1.22
CA HIS A 462 16.41 6.26 0.31
C HIS A 462 17.66 6.87 0.98
N ASP A 463 17.51 7.47 2.16
CA ASP A 463 18.57 8.12 2.94
C ASP A 463 18.90 7.33 4.22
N ALA A 464 18.68 6.02 4.24
CA ALA A 464 18.93 5.15 5.40
C ALA A 464 20.37 5.19 5.97
N GLY A 465 21.31 5.87 5.30
CA GLY A 465 22.67 6.15 5.78
C GLY A 465 22.98 7.62 6.13
N LYS A 466 22.01 8.54 6.07
CA LYS A 466 22.19 9.98 6.40
C LYS A 466 21.35 10.39 7.60
N THR A 467 21.50 9.66 8.71
CA THR A 467 20.86 9.98 9.99
C THR A 467 21.88 10.56 10.96
N VAL A 468 21.41 11.35 11.91
CA VAL A 468 22.24 11.83 13.02
C VAL A 468 21.54 11.48 14.33
N ASP A 469 22.29 10.96 15.28
CA ASP A 469 21.74 10.62 16.59
C ASP A 469 21.53 11.89 17.41
N ALA A 470 20.33 12.06 17.95
CA ALA A 470 19.99 13.11 18.91
C ALA A 470 19.24 12.49 20.11
N ARG A 471 19.40 13.10 21.28
CA ARG A 471 18.64 12.72 22.48
C ARG A 471 17.21 13.22 22.35
N PHE A 472 16.26 12.30 22.48
CA PHE A 472 14.82 12.55 22.38
C PHE A 472 14.06 11.62 23.33
N LEU A 473 13.33 12.21 24.28
CA LEU A 473 12.67 11.50 25.39
C LEU A 473 13.64 10.61 26.17
N ASP A 474 14.79 11.18 26.53
CA ASP A 474 15.88 10.54 27.29
C ASP A 474 16.55 9.32 26.66
N GLU A 475 16.25 8.98 25.41
CA GLU A 475 16.98 7.98 24.63
C GLU A 475 17.56 8.59 23.34
N HIS A 476 18.60 7.97 22.79
CA HIS A 476 19.14 8.35 21.49
C HIS A 476 18.22 7.85 20.37
N ALA A 477 17.84 8.76 19.46
CA ALA A 477 17.03 8.45 18.29
C ALA A 477 17.69 8.98 17.00
N PRO A 478 17.55 8.27 15.88
CA PRO A 478 18.05 8.73 14.59
C PRO A 478 17.12 9.79 13.98
N PHE A 479 17.63 11.00 13.77
CA PHE A 479 16.95 12.08 13.06
C PHE A 479 17.50 12.27 11.64
N ALA A 480 16.69 12.84 10.74
CA ALA A 480 17.10 13.10 9.37
C ALA A 480 18.09 14.28 9.28
N GLN A 481 19.19 14.12 8.54
CA GLN A 481 20.14 15.21 8.28
C GLN A 481 19.66 16.16 7.17
N GLY A 482 18.78 15.68 6.29
CA GLY A 482 18.32 16.37 5.07
C GLY A 482 17.86 17.82 5.26
N PRO A 483 16.99 18.13 6.25
CA PRO A 483 16.54 19.50 6.48
C PRO A 483 17.66 20.51 6.73
N TYR A 484 18.69 20.13 7.50
CA TYR A 484 19.80 21.03 7.86
C TYR A 484 20.78 21.21 6.71
N ILE A 485 21.04 20.14 5.95
CA ILE A 485 21.88 20.20 4.74
C ILE A 485 21.20 21.08 3.69
N LEU A 486 19.88 20.94 3.52
CA LEU A 486 19.11 21.75 2.60
C LEU A 486 19.10 23.22 3.02
N ALA A 487 18.84 23.52 4.30
CA ALA A 487 18.92 24.87 4.84
C ALA A 487 20.30 25.51 4.60
N HIS A 488 21.38 24.75 4.78
CA HIS A 488 22.73 25.23 4.51
C HIS A 488 22.97 25.53 3.04
N ALA A 489 22.50 24.67 2.14
CA ALA A 489 22.64 24.86 0.70
C ALA A 489 21.85 26.08 0.20
N LEU A 490 20.66 26.33 0.76
CA LEU A 490 19.78 27.44 0.36
C LEU A 490 20.15 28.77 1.03
N GLY A 491 20.92 28.73 2.13
CA GLY A 491 21.35 29.94 2.84
C GLY A 491 20.22 30.83 3.33
N CYS A 492 19.03 30.26 3.55
CA CYS A 492 17.79 30.96 3.88
C CYS A 492 17.48 30.92 5.39
N PRO A 493 16.58 31.80 5.87
CA PRO A 493 16.07 31.69 7.23
C PRO A 493 15.27 30.41 7.41
N VAL A 494 15.39 29.83 8.60
CA VAL A 494 14.78 28.57 9.00
C VAL A 494 13.84 28.81 10.17
N TYR A 495 12.63 28.29 10.06
CA TYR A 495 11.61 28.32 11.10
C TYR A 495 11.17 26.90 11.47
N LEU A 496 10.73 26.73 12.72
CA LEU A 496 10.03 25.54 13.16
C LEU A 496 8.53 25.77 13.09
N PHE A 497 7.81 24.70 12.78
CA PHE A 497 6.38 24.77 12.62
C PHE A 497 5.64 23.57 13.24
N PHE A 498 4.66 23.86 14.10
CA PHE A 498 3.80 22.86 14.74
C PHE A 498 2.34 23.33 14.76
N CYS A 499 1.40 22.42 14.44
CA CYS A 499 -0.05 22.73 14.50
C CYS A 499 -0.76 21.73 15.41
N LEU A 500 -1.10 22.16 16.62
CA LEU A 500 -1.68 21.28 17.63
C LEU A 500 -3.18 21.55 17.78
N LYS A 501 -3.96 20.49 17.97
CA LYS A 501 -5.37 20.61 18.34
C LYS A 501 -5.50 20.84 19.84
N GLU A 502 -6.02 21.99 20.24
CA GLU A 502 -6.27 22.36 21.63
C GLU A 502 -7.78 22.55 21.83
N GLY A 503 -8.41 21.56 22.47
CA GLY A 503 -9.87 21.52 22.58
C GLY A 503 -10.55 21.37 21.21
N ARG A 504 -11.23 22.43 20.76
CA ARG A 504 -11.93 22.47 19.45
C ARG A 504 -11.21 23.31 18.42
N GLU A 505 -10.14 24.00 18.81
CA GLU A 505 -9.37 24.90 17.95
C GLU A 505 -8.04 24.25 17.59
N TYR A 506 -7.48 24.67 16.46
CA TYR A 506 -6.11 24.37 16.10
C TYR A 506 -5.25 25.58 16.42
N ARG A 507 -4.13 25.34 17.08
CA ARG A 507 -3.17 26.37 17.46
C ARG A 507 -1.86 26.16 16.69
N LEU A 508 -1.44 27.20 15.99
CA LEU A 508 -0.23 27.23 15.19
C LEU A 508 0.91 27.82 16.00
N TYR A 509 2.05 27.14 15.94
CA TYR A 509 3.32 27.60 16.48
C TYR A 509 4.28 27.79 15.31
N PHE A 510 4.74 29.03 15.14
CA PHE A 510 5.72 29.40 14.14
C PHE A 510 6.89 30.08 14.85
N GLU A 511 8.02 29.38 14.95
CA GLU A 511 9.15 29.80 15.79
C GLU A 511 10.41 30.01 14.95
N PRO A 512 11.17 31.09 15.14
CA PRO A 512 12.47 31.25 14.49
C PRO A 512 13.44 30.17 14.97
N PHE A 513 14.14 29.52 14.04
CA PHE A 513 15.10 28.46 14.34
C PHE A 513 16.55 28.90 14.11
N ALA A 514 16.82 29.48 12.93
CA ALA A 514 18.11 30.02 12.53
C ALA A 514 17.92 31.05 11.41
N GLU A 515 18.63 32.19 11.43
CA GLU A 515 18.68 33.10 10.26
C GLU A 515 19.44 32.46 9.09
N ARG A 516 20.44 31.63 9.39
CA ARG A 516 21.20 30.86 8.42
C ARG A 516 21.82 29.64 9.09
N ILE A 517 21.77 28.48 8.45
CA ILE A 517 22.48 27.28 8.91
C ILE A 517 23.81 27.18 8.16
N GLU A 518 24.92 27.16 8.89
CA GLU A 518 26.27 27.02 8.33
C GLU A 518 26.86 25.66 8.71
N LEU A 519 27.31 24.89 7.72
CA LEU A 519 27.89 23.56 7.90
C LEU A 519 29.31 23.51 7.29
N PRO A 520 30.33 24.05 7.99
CA PRO A 520 31.72 24.03 7.53
C PRO A 520 32.17 22.61 7.18
N ARG A 521 32.89 22.43 6.07
CA ARG A 521 33.25 21.09 5.55
C ARG A 521 33.93 20.19 6.59
N ARG A 522 34.79 20.75 7.44
CA ARG A 522 35.55 20.02 8.48
C ARG A 522 34.70 19.60 9.69
N GLU A 523 33.64 20.34 10.00
CA GLU A 523 32.81 20.15 11.20
C GLU A 523 31.36 19.76 10.88
N ARG A 524 31.07 19.46 9.61
CA ARG A 524 29.71 19.25 9.10
C ARG A 524 28.91 18.26 9.94
N ALA A 525 29.49 17.11 10.29
CA ALA A 525 28.81 16.09 11.08
C ALA A 525 28.46 16.57 12.49
N ALA A 526 29.38 17.28 13.17
CA ALA A 526 29.17 17.82 14.51
C ALA A 526 28.10 18.92 14.51
N GLN A 527 28.16 19.84 13.54
CA GLN A 527 27.18 20.92 13.43
C GLN A 527 25.78 20.38 13.10
N VAL A 528 25.68 19.39 12.21
CA VAL A 528 24.40 18.72 11.93
C VAL A 528 23.82 18.08 13.20
N ALA A 529 24.64 17.47 14.06
CA ALA A 529 24.19 16.92 15.33
C ALA A 529 23.64 17.99 16.29
N VAL A 530 24.29 19.16 16.35
CA VAL A 530 23.82 20.29 17.17
C VAL A 530 22.44 20.77 16.69
N TRP A 531 22.26 20.95 15.38
CA TRP A 531 20.96 21.36 14.82
C TRP A 531 19.86 20.32 15.03
N ALA A 532 20.19 19.04 14.84
CA ALA A 532 19.28 17.93 15.12
C ALA A 532 18.88 17.87 16.60
N GLN A 533 19.82 18.08 17.51
CA GLN A 533 19.55 18.11 18.95
C GLN A 533 18.62 19.27 19.34
N ARG A 534 18.83 20.47 18.77
CA ARG A 534 17.94 21.63 18.98
C ARG A 534 16.53 21.36 18.49
N TYR A 535 16.38 20.76 17.31
CA TYR A 535 15.08 20.36 16.77
C TYR A 535 14.42 19.29 17.63
N ALA A 536 15.16 18.24 18.02
CA ALA A 536 14.65 17.17 18.88
C ALA A 536 14.14 17.72 20.22
N ALA A 537 14.86 18.67 20.84
CA ALA A 537 14.42 19.31 22.08
C ALA A 537 13.12 20.11 21.92
N ARG A 538 12.94 20.83 20.80
CA ARG A 538 11.67 21.52 20.50
C ARG A 538 10.53 20.54 20.18
N LEU A 539 10.81 19.48 19.43
CA LEU A 539 9.82 18.42 19.19
C LEU A 539 9.38 17.76 20.50
N GLU A 540 10.31 17.49 21.41
CA GLU A 540 10.06 16.93 22.73
C GLU A 540 9.15 17.82 23.58
N HIS A 541 9.39 19.14 23.56
CA HIS A 541 8.53 20.11 24.23
C HIS A 541 7.06 19.99 23.76
N TYR A 542 6.81 19.90 22.46
CA TYR A 542 5.45 19.78 21.95
C TYR A 542 4.86 18.37 22.10
N CYS A 543 5.67 17.31 22.10
CA CYS A 543 5.21 15.97 22.45
C CYS A 543 4.73 15.92 23.90
N ARG A 544 5.39 16.63 24.83
CA ARG A 544 4.92 16.79 26.21
C ARG A 544 3.61 17.58 26.29
N LYS A 545 3.49 18.65 25.51
CA LYS A 545 2.29 19.50 25.47
C LYS A 545 1.06 18.78 24.89
N ALA A 546 1.23 18.05 23.79
CA ALA A 546 0.16 17.37 23.06
C ALA A 546 0.50 15.88 22.84
N PRO A 547 0.49 15.06 23.90
CA PRO A 547 1.08 13.73 23.87
C PRO A 547 0.38 12.76 22.93
N TYR A 548 -0.92 12.93 22.68
CA TYR A 548 -1.67 12.08 21.75
C TYR A 548 -1.54 12.50 20.28
N GLN A 549 -0.80 13.56 19.96
CA GLN A 549 -0.79 14.14 18.61
C GLN A 549 0.48 13.81 17.83
N TRP A 550 1.43 13.05 18.39
CA TRP A 550 2.68 12.68 17.71
C TRP A 550 2.57 11.34 17.00
N PHE A 551 2.27 11.39 15.70
CA PHE A 551 1.77 10.25 14.94
C PHE A 551 2.86 9.34 14.39
N ASN A 552 3.70 8.78 15.26
CA ASN A 552 4.70 7.76 14.91
C ASN A 552 4.30 6.40 15.52
N PHE A 553 3.72 5.54 14.68
CA PHE A 553 3.21 4.19 15.03
C PHE A 553 4.18 3.06 14.65
N PHE A 554 5.48 3.35 14.64
CA PHE A 554 6.57 2.41 14.38
C PHE A 554 7.69 2.61 15.41
N ASP A 555 8.69 1.73 15.41
CA ASP A 555 9.84 1.87 16.31
C ASP A 555 10.75 3.01 15.83
N PHE A 556 10.47 4.22 16.31
CA PHE A 556 11.21 5.44 15.97
C PHE A 556 12.67 5.42 16.44
N TRP A 557 12.94 4.71 17.55
CA TRP A 557 14.29 4.56 18.12
C TRP A 557 15.05 3.38 17.52
N ALA A 558 14.49 2.66 16.54
CA ALA A 558 15.21 1.60 15.85
C ALA A 558 16.32 2.19 14.96
N ARG A 559 17.55 1.69 15.11
CA ARG A 559 18.64 2.04 14.20
C ARG A 559 18.45 1.35 12.86
N PRO A 560 18.70 2.02 11.72
CA PRO A 560 18.63 1.42 10.38
C PRO A 560 19.51 0.16 10.24
N ASP A 561 20.63 0.10 10.96
CA ASP A 561 21.63 -0.97 10.86
C ASP A 561 21.45 -2.10 11.88
N GLY A 562 20.43 -2.04 12.77
CA GLY A 562 20.17 -3.07 13.78
C GLY A 562 21.18 -3.11 14.94
N GLY A 563 22.09 -2.14 15.05
CA GLY A 563 23.07 -2.05 16.14
C GLY A 563 22.42 -1.84 17.52
N PRO A 564 23.14 -2.14 18.62
CA PRO A 564 22.61 -2.07 19.98
C PRO A 564 22.06 -0.67 20.31
N ARG A 565 20.93 -0.65 21.03
CA ARG A 565 20.33 0.57 21.59
C ARG A 565 21.23 1.04 22.73
N GLY A 566 21.94 2.14 22.54
CA GLY A 566 22.70 2.77 23.63
C GLY A 566 21.73 3.34 24.64
N ARG A 567 21.61 2.71 25.81
CA ARG A 567 21.08 3.35 27.01
C ARG A 567 22.25 4.02 27.71
N ALA A 568 22.06 5.28 28.11
CA ALA A 568 22.98 5.95 29.02
C ALA A 568 22.89 5.33 30.41
#